data_AF-A0A8T6ERX2-F1
#
_entry.id   AF-A0A8T6ERX2-F1
#
_cell.length_a   1.000
_cell.length_b   1.000
_cell.length_c   1.000
_cell.angle_alpha   90.00
_cell.angle_beta   90.00
_cell.angle_gamma   90.00
#
_symmetry.space_group_name_H-M   'P 1'
#
loop_
_entity.id
_entity.type
_entity.pdbx_description
1 polymer ?
#
loop_
_entity_poly.entity_id
_entity_poly.type
_entity_poly.pdbx_seq_one_letter_code
_entity_poly.pdbx_strand_id
1 'polypeptide(L)'
;MSDQVAGEARGQNTRLSDVVAVELGEGLAAAYCGRWLRLHGATVIKVEDATSGGDRLRHEDLTPDGWRRSERRSIFASMHAGKEAVSLDYGSDEGQSELHDQIFRADVVVSSFTRDELLERGLHEALFDLPGDRVAVSCTPFGLDGPYADYQATDEVLLAYGGSMRTL
;
A
#
# COMPACT_ATOMS: atom_id res chain seq x y z
N MET A 1 -35.81 17.20 20.51
CA MET A 1 -34.41 17.66 20.51
C MET A 1 -33.66 16.69 21.40
N SER A 2 -33.02 15.64 20.92
CA SER A 2 -32.17 15.55 19.73
C SER A 2 -32.03 14.08 19.35
N ASP A 3 -32.46 13.72 18.14
CA ASP A 3 -32.34 12.34 17.62
C ASP A 3 -32.11 12.39 16.11
N GLN A 4 -31.08 13.14 15.69
CA GLN A 4 -30.90 13.55 14.29
C GLN A 4 -29.43 13.52 13.81
N VAL A 5 -28.59 12.60 14.33
CA VAL A 5 -27.18 12.47 13.85
C VAL A 5 -26.83 11.05 13.43
N ALA A 6 -27.81 10.20 13.10
CA ALA A 6 -27.55 8.78 12.79
C ALA A 6 -27.87 8.35 11.34
N GLY A 7 -28.10 9.27 10.41
CA GLY A 7 -28.47 8.86 9.05
C GLY A 7 -28.18 9.92 8.00
N GLU A 8 -26.92 10.05 7.58
CA GLU A 8 -26.55 10.71 6.32
C GLU A 8 -25.04 10.54 6.03
N ALA A 9 -24.59 9.32 5.70
CA ALA A 9 -23.24 9.11 5.14
C ALA A 9 -23.12 7.87 4.24
N ARG A 10 -24.23 7.31 3.75
CA ARG A 10 -24.23 6.26 2.71
C ARG A 10 -24.80 6.86 1.43
N GLY A 11 -23.94 7.46 0.62
CA GLY A 11 -24.34 7.99 -0.69
C GLY A 11 -23.72 9.34 -1.07
N GLN A 12 -22.46 9.60 -0.73
CA GLN A 12 -21.74 10.67 -1.44
C GLN A 12 -21.01 10.04 -2.62
N ASN A 13 -21.37 10.48 -3.82
CA ASN A 13 -20.69 10.17 -5.08
C ASN A 13 -19.28 10.78 -4.98
N THR A 14 -18.36 10.03 -4.36
CA THR A 14 -16.98 10.46 -4.13
C THR A 14 -16.20 10.25 -5.42
N ARG A 15 -15.11 11.01 -5.62
CA ARG A 15 -14.43 11.08 -6.92
C ARG A 15 -13.91 9.75 -7.44
N LEU A 16 -13.73 8.76 -6.56
CA LEU A 16 -13.19 7.43 -6.88
C LEU A 16 -14.12 6.30 -6.43
N SER A 17 -15.42 6.53 -6.22
CA SER A 17 -16.33 5.49 -5.68
C SER A 17 -16.51 4.26 -6.57
N ASP A 18 -16.17 4.37 -7.85
CA ASP A 18 -16.19 3.32 -8.86
C ASP A 18 -14.80 2.69 -9.11
N VAL A 19 -13.77 3.15 -8.40
CA VAL A 19 -12.39 2.68 -8.56
C VAL A 19 -12.08 1.58 -7.55
N VAL A 20 -11.53 0.48 -8.04
CA VAL A 20 -10.94 -0.60 -7.24
C VAL A 20 -9.41 -0.51 -7.34
N ALA A 21 -8.75 -0.41 -6.19
CA ALA A 21 -7.31 -0.40 -6.08
C ALA A 21 -6.78 -1.62 -5.31
N VAL A 22 -5.69 -2.19 -5.78
CA VAL A 22 -4.94 -3.24 -5.10
C VAL A 22 -3.63 -2.67 -4.57
N GLU A 23 -3.37 -2.88 -3.29
CA GLU A 23 -2.15 -2.44 -2.61
C GLU A 23 -1.28 -3.62 -2.22
N LEU A 24 -0.08 -3.65 -2.77
CA LEU A 24 0.93 -4.68 -2.62
C LEU A 24 2.16 -4.13 -1.90
N GLY A 25 2.90 -5.04 -1.27
CA GLY A 25 4.11 -4.71 -0.53
C GLY A 25 3.85 -4.20 0.87
N GLU A 26 4.88 -3.63 1.46
CA GLU A 26 4.92 -3.24 2.87
C GLU A 26 5.37 -1.79 3.04
N GLY A 27 5.13 -1.26 4.23
CA GLY A 27 5.69 0.04 4.62
C GLY A 27 4.85 1.25 4.22
N LEU A 28 5.37 2.42 4.59
CA LEU A 28 4.57 3.64 4.66
C LEU A 28 4.20 4.23 3.30
N ALA A 29 5.08 4.13 2.30
CA ALA A 29 4.88 4.82 1.01
C ALA A 29 3.64 4.31 0.25
N ALA A 30 3.57 3.00 0.00
CA ALA A 30 2.39 2.37 -0.62
C ALA A 30 1.15 2.52 0.27
N ALA A 31 1.30 2.29 1.58
CA ALA A 31 0.19 2.41 2.53
C ALA A 31 -0.43 3.81 2.55
N TYR A 32 0.38 4.86 2.44
CA TYR A 32 -0.05 6.26 2.37
C TYR A 32 -0.76 6.56 1.05
N CYS A 33 -0.27 6.03 -0.08
CA CYS A 33 -0.93 6.15 -1.37
C CYS A 33 -2.34 5.53 -1.35
N GLY A 34 -2.46 4.26 -0.93
CA GLY A 34 -3.78 3.62 -0.85
C GLY A 34 -4.68 4.24 0.21
N ARG A 35 -4.14 4.84 1.27
CA ARG A 35 -4.93 5.63 2.23
C ARG A 35 -5.62 6.81 1.54
N TRP A 36 -4.92 7.54 0.68
CA TRP A 36 -5.50 8.65 -0.07
C TRP A 36 -6.57 8.18 -1.05
N LEU A 37 -6.33 7.09 -1.78
CA LEU A 37 -7.34 6.48 -2.65
C LEU A 37 -8.61 6.15 -1.85
N ARG A 38 -8.43 5.52 -0.68
CA ARG A 38 -9.54 5.13 0.20
C ARG A 38 -10.31 6.32 0.75
N LEU A 39 -9.62 7.40 1.13
CA LEU A 39 -10.24 8.65 1.59
C LEU A 39 -11.05 9.35 0.50
N HIS A 40 -10.67 9.17 -0.76
CA HIS A 40 -11.38 9.72 -1.92
C HIS A 40 -12.46 8.81 -2.50
N GLY A 41 -12.73 7.66 -1.86
CA GLY A 41 -13.87 6.81 -2.16
C GLY A 41 -13.55 5.44 -2.75
N ALA A 42 -12.30 5.21 -3.16
CA ALA A 42 -11.93 3.95 -3.79
C ALA A 42 -12.12 2.76 -2.85
N THR A 43 -12.50 1.62 -3.40
CA THR A 43 -12.33 0.33 -2.74
C THR A 43 -10.85 0.00 -2.82
N VAL A 44 -10.20 -0.18 -1.66
CA VAL A 44 -8.76 -0.48 -1.60
C VAL A 44 -8.58 -1.82 -0.91
N ILE A 45 -7.99 -2.77 -1.62
CA ILE A 45 -7.70 -4.13 -1.16
C ILE A 45 -6.21 -4.21 -0.87
N LYS A 46 -5.85 -4.29 0.41
CA LYS A 46 -4.48 -4.62 0.82
C LYS A 46 -4.29 -6.13 0.67
N VAL A 47 -3.38 -6.55 -0.20
CA VAL A 47 -2.99 -7.96 -0.31
C VAL A 47 -1.67 -8.14 0.44
N GLU A 48 -1.64 -9.12 1.32
CA GLU A 48 -0.47 -9.45 2.15
C GLU A 48 -0.06 -10.90 1.93
N ASP A 49 1.24 -11.14 2.01
CA ASP A 49 1.77 -12.51 2.00
C ASP A 49 1.44 -13.19 3.34
N ALA A 50 0.70 -14.29 3.27
CA ALA A 50 0.32 -15.10 4.43
C ALA A 50 1.53 -15.74 5.12
N THR A 51 2.67 -15.86 4.42
CA THR A 51 3.87 -16.53 4.90
C THR A 51 4.87 -15.59 5.58
N SER A 52 4.80 -14.28 5.33
CA SER A 52 5.75 -13.28 5.85
C SER A 52 5.36 -12.67 7.21
N GLY A 53 4.14 -12.95 7.68
CA GLY A 53 3.56 -12.25 8.84
C GLY A 53 2.88 -10.92 8.50
N GLY A 54 2.70 -10.62 7.21
CA GLY A 54 2.05 -9.42 6.68
C GLY A 54 2.96 -8.19 6.68
N ASP A 55 2.37 -7.02 6.44
CA ASP A 55 3.06 -5.73 6.39
C ASP A 55 3.85 -5.46 7.69
N ARG A 56 5.15 -5.14 7.59
CA ARG A 56 5.97 -4.79 8.76
C ARG A 56 5.35 -3.71 9.66
N LEU A 57 4.54 -2.79 9.11
CA LEU A 57 3.83 -1.77 9.89
C LEU A 57 2.91 -2.38 10.97
N ARG A 58 2.45 -3.64 10.79
CA ARG A 58 1.68 -4.38 11.80
C ARG A 58 2.48 -4.64 13.07
N HIS A 59 3.81 -4.74 12.93
CA HIS A 59 4.76 -5.10 13.97
C HIS A 59 5.57 -3.89 14.48
N GLU A 60 5.59 -2.80 13.71
CA GLU A 60 6.20 -1.53 14.14
C GLU A 60 5.35 -0.86 15.24
N ASP A 61 5.91 -0.77 16.45
CA ASP A 61 5.34 -0.03 17.57
C ASP A 61 6.07 1.31 17.73
N LEU A 62 5.51 2.37 17.14
CA LEU A 62 5.96 3.75 17.38
C LEU A 62 5.25 4.40 18.57
N THR A 63 4.54 3.62 19.39
CA THR A 63 3.89 4.18 20.57
C THR A 63 4.96 4.59 21.58
N PRO A 64 4.97 5.85 22.06
CA PRO A 64 5.91 6.26 23.10
C PRO A 64 5.80 5.38 24.36
N ASP A 65 6.92 5.18 25.04
CA ASP A 65 6.97 4.43 26.30
C ASP A 65 5.93 4.97 27.31
N GLY A 66 5.16 4.05 27.90
CA GLY A 66 4.17 4.36 28.94
C GLY A 66 2.70 4.44 28.49
N TRP A 67 2.42 4.39 27.19
CA TRP A 67 1.05 4.25 26.69
C TRP A 67 0.50 2.84 26.90
N ARG A 68 -0.77 2.71 27.31
CA ARG A 68 -1.38 1.39 27.52
C ARG A 68 -1.56 0.69 26.16
N ARG A 69 -1.53 -0.65 26.16
CA ARG A 69 -1.82 -1.48 24.97
C ARG A 69 -3.13 -1.09 24.26
N SER A 70 -4.12 -0.62 25.02
CA SER A 70 -5.42 -0.15 24.54
C SER A 70 -5.39 1.22 23.85
N GLU A 71 -4.34 2.01 24.06
CA GLU A 71 -4.16 3.36 23.49
C GLU A 71 -3.21 3.34 22.28
N ARG A 72 -2.65 2.17 21.95
CA ARG A 72 -1.79 1.98 20.77
C ARG A 72 -2.58 2.19 19.50
N ARG A 73 -2.29 3.28 18.81
CA ARG A 73 -2.69 3.48 17.41
C ARG A 73 -1.50 3.09 16.56
N SER A 74 -1.44 1.84 16.11
CA SER A 74 -0.36 1.43 15.20
C SER A 74 -0.45 2.25 13.93
N ILE A 75 0.70 2.59 13.33
CA ILE A 75 0.75 3.23 12.01
C ILE A 75 -0.07 2.40 11.03
N PHE A 76 0.04 1.07 11.10
CA PHE A 76 -0.77 0.17 10.30
C PHE A 76 -2.26 0.49 10.37
N ALA A 77 -2.84 0.59 11.57
CA ALA A 77 -4.26 0.90 11.74
C ALA A 77 -4.63 2.28 11.17
N SER A 78 -3.76 3.28 11.33
CA SER A 78 -3.97 4.64 10.78
C SER A 78 -3.90 4.68 9.25
N MET A 79 -2.99 3.90 8.67
CA MET A 79 -2.75 3.87 7.23
C MET A 79 -3.74 2.99 6.48
N HIS A 80 -4.21 1.91 7.11
CA HIS A 80 -5.08 0.92 6.49
C HIS A 80 -6.55 1.02 6.93
N ALA A 81 -6.91 2.03 7.72
CA ALA A 81 -8.29 2.26 8.14
C ALA A 81 -9.25 2.32 6.93
N GLY A 82 -10.25 1.44 6.95
CA GLY A 82 -11.29 1.36 5.93
C GLY A 82 -10.92 0.55 4.69
N LYS A 83 -9.66 0.15 4.51
CA LYS A 83 -9.26 -0.78 3.44
C LYS A 83 -9.79 -2.19 3.73
N GLU A 84 -10.04 -2.95 2.68
CA GLU A 84 -10.21 -4.39 2.75
C GLU A 84 -8.83 -5.05 2.81
N ALA A 85 -8.72 -6.25 3.39
CA ALA A 85 -7.46 -6.96 3.51
C ALA A 85 -7.65 -8.43 3.17
N VAL A 86 -6.76 -8.96 2.33
CA VAL A 86 -6.70 -10.37 1.95
C VAL A 86 -5.28 -10.86 2.16
N SER A 87 -5.14 -12.07 2.70
CA SER A 87 -3.85 -12.74 2.82
C SER A 87 -3.78 -13.89 1.84
N LEU A 88 -2.75 -13.92 1.00
CA LEU A 88 -2.50 -14.98 0.03
C LEU A 88 -1.10 -15.54 0.25
N ASP A 89 -0.91 -16.83 0.03
CA ASP A 89 0.43 -17.42 0.01
C ASP A 89 1.06 -17.19 -1.38
N TYR A 90 2.00 -16.26 -1.45
CA TYR A 90 2.64 -15.90 -2.72
C TYR A 90 3.56 -17.01 -3.26
N GLY A 91 3.90 -18.02 -2.46
CA GLY A 91 4.68 -19.18 -2.89
C GLY A 91 3.83 -20.32 -3.49
N SER A 92 2.51 -20.25 -3.37
CA SER A 92 1.59 -21.29 -3.86
C SER A 92 1.05 -20.97 -5.25
N ASP A 93 0.79 -22.01 -6.05
CA ASP A 93 0.20 -21.86 -7.40
C ASP A 93 -1.18 -21.19 -7.33
N GLU A 94 -2.03 -21.58 -6.35
CA GLU A 94 -3.32 -20.94 -6.14
C GLU A 94 -3.20 -19.48 -5.71
N GLY A 95 -2.28 -19.17 -4.79
CA GLY A 95 -2.07 -17.80 -4.32
C GLY A 95 -1.51 -16.89 -5.40
N GLN A 96 -0.61 -17.39 -6.24
CA GLN A 96 -0.14 -16.71 -7.43
C GLN A 96 -1.27 -16.45 -8.43
N SER A 97 -2.09 -17.46 -8.72
CA SER A 97 -3.24 -17.28 -9.62
C SER A 97 -4.21 -16.23 -9.11
N GLU A 98 -4.54 -16.22 -7.82
CA GLU A 98 -5.43 -15.22 -7.22
C GLU A 98 -4.77 -13.83 -7.22
N LEU A 99 -3.48 -13.73 -6.91
CA LEU A 99 -2.76 -12.46 -6.91
C LEU A 99 -2.74 -11.80 -8.29
N HIS A 100 -2.48 -12.58 -9.34
CA HIS A 100 -2.54 -12.12 -10.73
C HIS A 100 -3.96 -11.69 -11.13
N ASP A 101 -5.01 -12.41 -10.69
CA ASP A 101 -6.40 -12.05 -10.98
C ASP A 101 -6.80 -10.74 -10.29
N GLN A 102 -6.39 -10.54 -9.03
CA GLN A 102 -6.59 -9.28 -8.30
C GLN A 102 -5.90 -8.10 -8.99
N ILE A 103 -4.63 -8.27 -9.41
CA ILE A 103 -3.86 -7.26 -10.14
C ILE A 103 -4.55 -6.92 -11.47
N PHE A 104 -4.95 -7.92 -12.24
CA PHE A 104 -5.55 -7.74 -13.57
C PHE A 104 -6.91 -7.03 -13.51
N ARG A 105 -7.69 -7.26 -12.46
CA ARG A 105 -9.03 -6.66 -12.30
C ARG A 105 -9.01 -5.27 -11.68
N ALA A 106 -7.94 -4.89 -10.98
CA ALA A 106 -7.84 -3.60 -10.33
C ALA A 106 -7.72 -2.47 -11.36
N ASP A 107 -8.37 -1.34 -11.12
CA ASP A 107 -8.18 -0.11 -11.92
C ASP A 107 -6.83 0.54 -11.58
N VAL A 108 -6.37 0.40 -10.34
CA VAL A 108 -5.09 0.92 -9.85
C VAL A 108 -4.36 -0.16 -9.06
N VAL A 109 -3.09 -0.39 -9.35
CA VAL A 109 -2.21 -1.25 -8.55
C VAL A 109 -1.10 -0.40 -7.96
N VAL A 110 -1.00 -0.39 -6.64
CA VAL A 110 0.05 0.31 -5.88
C VAL A 110 0.99 -0.75 -5.31
N SER A 111 2.28 -0.66 -5.57
CA SER A 111 3.28 -1.61 -5.10
C SER A 111 4.49 -0.90 -4.50
N SER A 112 4.97 -1.34 -3.33
CA SER A 112 6.28 -0.95 -2.79
C SER A 112 7.38 -1.98 -3.03
N PHE A 113 7.11 -3.05 -3.80
CA PHE A 113 8.13 -4.03 -4.15
C PHE A 113 9.21 -3.43 -5.05
N THR A 114 10.45 -3.78 -4.76
CA THR A 114 11.62 -3.53 -5.61
C THR A 114 11.53 -4.33 -6.91
N ARG A 115 12.37 -3.99 -7.89
CA ARG A 115 12.45 -4.75 -9.16
C ARG A 115 12.72 -6.23 -8.91
N ASP A 116 13.69 -6.54 -8.06
CA ASP A 116 14.06 -7.92 -7.73
C ASP A 116 12.91 -8.66 -7.05
N GLU A 117 12.24 -8.02 -6.09
CA GLU A 117 11.10 -8.61 -5.42
C GLU A 117 9.93 -8.92 -6.36
N LEU A 118 9.69 -8.04 -7.36
CA LEU A 118 8.69 -8.27 -8.40
C LEU A 118 9.07 -9.44 -9.31
N LEU A 119 10.34 -9.54 -9.71
CA LEU A 119 10.83 -10.66 -10.53
C LEU A 119 10.76 -11.98 -9.78
N GLU A 120 11.21 -12.00 -8.52
CA GLU A 120 11.17 -13.18 -7.65
C GLU A 120 9.74 -13.68 -7.41
N ARG A 121 8.77 -12.78 -7.37
CA ARG A 121 7.35 -13.10 -7.14
C ARG A 121 6.56 -13.34 -8.42
N GLY A 122 7.17 -13.21 -9.61
CA GLY A 122 6.48 -13.35 -10.90
C GLY A 122 5.50 -12.20 -11.22
N LEU A 123 5.63 -11.05 -10.55
CA LEU A 123 4.68 -9.93 -10.64
C LEU A 123 5.17 -8.79 -11.52
N HIS A 124 6.41 -8.85 -12.01
CA HIS A 124 6.98 -7.80 -12.84
C HIS A 124 6.11 -7.57 -14.09
N GLU A 125 5.93 -8.60 -14.91
CA GLU A 125 5.08 -8.55 -16.10
C GLU A 125 3.63 -8.20 -15.75
N ALA A 126 3.10 -8.71 -14.64
CA ALA A 126 1.74 -8.42 -14.19
C ALA A 126 1.49 -6.92 -13.93
N LEU A 127 2.51 -6.17 -13.52
CA LEU A 127 2.44 -4.72 -13.34
C LEU A 127 2.72 -3.93 -14.63
N PHE A 128 3.66 -4.39 -15.45
CA PHE A 128 4.09 -3.66 -16.66
C PHE A 128 3.19 -3.90 -17.88
N ASP A 129 2.49 -5.03 -17.93
CA ASP A 129 1.61 -5.42 -19.04
C ASP A 129 0.12 -5.21 -18.73
N LEU A 130 -0.19 -4.35 -17.75
CA LEU A 130 -1.58 -4.00 -17.44
C LEU A 130 -2.29 -3.39 -18.67
N PRO A 131 -3.60 -3.64 -18.83
CA PRO A 131 -4.39 -2.99 -19.88
C PRO A 131 -4.28 -1.46 -19.81
N GLY A 132 -4.31 -0.79 -20.97
CA GLY A 132 -4.05 0.65 -21.05
C GLY A 132 -5.07 1.57 -20.35
N ASP A 133 -6.17 1.03 -19.84
CA ASP A 133 -7.15 1.71 -18.98
C ASP A 133 -6.86 1.57 -17.48
N ARG A 134 -5.77 0.87 -17.10
CA ARG A 134 -5.33 0.63 -15.72
C ARG A 134 -4.07 1.40 -15.38
N VAL A 135 -3.83 1.60 -14.09
CA VAL A 135 -2.68 2.37 -13.59
C VAL A 135 -1.82 1.52 -12.66
N ALA A 136 -0.53 1.37 -12.98
CA ALA A 136 0.47 0.85 -12.05
C ALA A 136 1.23 2.00 -11.38
N VAL A 137 1.37 1.93 -10.05
CA VAL A 137 2.16 2.85 -9.23
C VAL A 137 3.21 2.05 -8.48
N SER A 138 4.48 2.34 -8.71
CA SER A 138 5.58 1.80 -7.92
C SER A 138 6.10 2.86 -6.94
N CYS A 139 6.23 2.49 -5.68
CA CYS A 139 6.68 3.34 -4.58
C CYS A 139 8.02 2.82 -4.02
N THR A 140 9.06 2.81 -4.86
CA THR A 140 10.43 2.49 -4.45
C THR A 140 11.26 3.76 -4.22
N PRO A 141 12.32 3.72 -3.38
CA PRO A 141 13.09 4.91 -3.01
C PRO A 141 13.71 5.67 -4.19
N PHE A 142 14.20 4.93 -5.19
CA PHE A 142 14.94 5.46 -6.34
C PHE A 142 14.36 5.05 -7.70
N GLY A 143 13.13 4.52 -7.73
CA GLY A 143 12.50 3.99 -8.94
C GLY A 143 12.82 2.51 -9.19
N LEU A 144 12.19 1.93 -10.21
CA LEU A 144 12.45 0.54 -10.63
C LEU A 144 13.59 0.45 -11.65
N ASP A 145 14.08 1.57 -12.18
CA ASP A 145 15.10 1.62 -13.21
C ASP A 145 16.11 2.76 -12.95
N GLY A 146 17.12 2.82 -13.80
CA GLY A 146 18.21 3.80 -13.68
C GLY A 146 19.34 3.37 -12.73
N PRO A 147 20.37 4.23 -12.58
CA PRO A 147 21.63 3.88 -11.92
C PRO A 147 21.52 3.65 -10.41
N TYR A 148 20.39 4.02 -9.80
CA TYR A 148 20.15 3.92 -8.36
C TYR A 148 19.00 2.97 -8.00
N ALA A 149 18.45 2.24 -8.98
CA ALA A 149 17.28 1.36 -8.76
C ALA A 149 17.48 0.36 -7.62
N ASP A 150 18.71 -0.14 -7.46
CA ASP A 150 19.06 -1.16 -6.47
C ASP A 150 19.51 -0.56 -5.12
N TYR A 151 19.42 0.77 -4.95
CA TYR A 151 19.82 1.42 -3.71
C TYR A 151 18.75 1.26 -2.64
N GLN A 152 19.17 0.82 -1.46
CA GLN A 152 18.34 0.86 -0.27
C GLN A 152 18.39 2.26 0.35
N ALA A 153 17.26 2.69 0.91
CA ALA A 153 17.18 3.99 1.57
C ALA A 153 16.38 3.91 2.87
N THR A 154 16.82 4.66 3.87
CA THR A 154 15.99 5.13 4.96
C THR A 154 15.48 6.53 4.64
N ASP A 155 14.56 7.06 5.45
CA ASP A 155 14.07 8.42 5.29
C ASP A 155 15.23 9.44 5.39
N GLU A 156 16.24 9.20 6.23
CA GLU A 156 17.43 10.05 6.33
C GLU A 156 18.27 10.03 5.05
N VAL A 157 18.42 8.86 4.42
CA VAL A 157 19.10 8.73 3.12
C VAL A 157 18.37 9.57 2.07
N LEU A 158 17.04 9.47 2.00
CA LEU A 158 16.24 10.24 1.06
C LEU A 158 16.28 11.75 1.35
N LEU A 159 16.26 12.15 2.62
CA LEU A 159 16.37 13.56 3.02
C LEU A 159 17.76 14.14 2.68
N ALA A 160 18.83 13.35 2.83
CA ALA A 160 20.18 13.75 2.46
C ALA A 160 20.32 13.85 0.93
N TYR A 161 19.93 12.81 0.19
CA TYR A 161 20.00 12.78 -1.27
C TYR A 161 19.09 13.83 -1.93
N GLY A 162 17.92 14.09 -1.35
CA GLY A 162 17.00 15.14 -1.79
C GLY A 162 17.46 16.56 -1.49
N GLY A 163 18.59 16.73 -0.78
CA GLY A 163 19.18 18.03 -0.45
C GLY A 163 18.54 18.74 0.75
N SER A 164 17.55 18.13 1.40
CA SER A 164 16.86 18.70 2.57
C SER A 164 17.79 18.89 3.78
N MET A 165 18.86 18.12 3.86
CA MET A 165 19.85 18.19 4.94
C MET A 165 21.07 19.07 4.59
N ARG A 166 21.05 19.77 3.44
CA ARG A 166 22.15 20.68 3.09
C ARG A 166 22.08 21.94 3.94
N THR A 167 23.09 22.19 4.76
CA THR A 167 23.29 23.49 5.43
C THR A 167 23.69 24.55 4.38
N LEU A 168 23.02 25.71 4.43
CA LEU A 168 23.32 26.89 3.61
C LEU A 168 24.64 27.55 4.01
#